data_AF-D8TEK6-F1
#
_entry.id   AF-D8TEK6-F1
#
_cell.length_a   1.000
_cell.length_b   1.000
_cell.length_c   1.000
_cell.angle_alpha   90.00
_cell.angle_beta   90.00
_cell.angle_gamma   90.00
#
_symmetry.space_group_name_H-M   'P 1'
#
loop_
_entity.id
_entity.type
_entity.pdbx_description
1 polymer ?
#
loop_
_entity_poly.entity_id
_entity_poly.type
_entity_poly.pdbx_seq_one_letter_code
_entity_poly.pdbx_strand_id
1 'polypeptide(L)'
;MWGNKDTRLVGIDKFGNKYFEKPSGTAGRTRWVEYADKKYYNASNVPPEWHGWLHYVTDHTAEQLEDLRPKRYGLEHQPNRTGEGEQYIYHSKGHVLSPNQRDWSRYDPWKKADAAPMS
;
A
#
# COMPACT_ATOMS: atom_id res chain seq x y z
N MET A 1 -9.39 40.89 -0.26
CA MET A 1 -9.88 39.53 0.04
C MET A 1 -9.46 38.60 -1.10
N TRP A 2 -8.34 37.88 -0.94
CA TRP A 2 -7.82 36.95 -1.97
C TRP A 2 -8.18 35.52 -1.56
N GLY A 3 -9.39 35.07 -1.88
CA GLY A 3 -9.72 33.65 -1.80
C GLY A 3 -9.20 32.96 -3.06
N ASN A 4 -8.37 31.93 -2.90
CA ASN A 4 -7.96 31.02 -3.98
C ASN A 4 -9.21 30.44 -4.67
N LYS A 5 -9.64 31.06 -5.78
CA LYS A 5 -10.89 30.71 -6.49
C LYS A 5 -10.79 29.51 -7.44
N ASP A 6 -9.59 28.99 -7.67
CA ASP A 6 -9.33 28.03 -8.75
C ASP A 6 -9.01 26.61 -8.25
N THR A 7 -9.13 26.34 -6.96
CA THR A 7 -8.92 24.99 -6.43
C THR A 7 -10.21 24.19 -6.54
N ARG A 8 -10.16 23.07 -7.27
CA ARG A 8 -11.26 22.12 -7.43
C ARG A 8 -11.00 20.85 -6.63
N LEU A 9 -12.00 20.39 -5.88
CA LEU A 9 -12.03 19.04 -5.33
C LEU A 9 -12.35 18.06 -6.47
N VAL A 10 -11.42 17.15 -6.76
CA VAL A 10 -11.55 16.16 -7.83
C VAL A 10 -12.23 14.90 -7.32
N GLY A 11 -11.90 14.47 -6.10
CA GLY A 11 -12.55 13.31 -5.48
C GLY A 11 -12.04 13.02 -4.08
N ILE A 12 -12.63 11.99 -3.47
CA ILE A 12 -12.31 11.51 -2.13
C ILE A 12 -12.15 9.99 -2.24
N ASP A 13 -11.06 9.44 -1.70
CA ASP A 13 -10.87 7.99 -1.66
C ASP A 13 -11.60 7.33 -0.47
N LYS A 14 -11.58 5.99 -0.45
CA LYS A 14 -12.17 5.19 0.63
C LYS A 14 -11.52 5.39 2.01
N PHE A 15 -10.30 5.93 2.06
CA PHE A 15 -9.61 6.27 3.30
C PHE A 15 -9.93 7.71 3.75
N GLY A 16 -10.70 8.46 2.96
CA GLY A 16 -11.11 9.83 3.22
C GLY A 16 -10.11 10.88 2.74
N ASN A 17 -9.03 10.49 2.05
CA ASN A 17 -8.08 11.46 1.52
C ASN A 17 -8.76 12.24 0.37
N LYS A 18 -8.53 13.55 0.35
CA LYS A 18 -9.17 14.47 -0.60
C LYS A 18 -8.16 14.90 -1.65
N TYR A 19 -8.53 14.81 -2.91
CA TYR A 19 -7.64 15.11 -4.04
C TYR A 19 -8.09 16.40 -4.71
N PHE A 20 -7.15 17.32 -4.87
CA PHE A 20 -7.42 18.67 -5.37
C PHE A 20 -6.59 18.96 -6.61
N GLU A 21 -7.17 19.77 -7.49
CA GLU A 21 -6.52 20.28 -8.69
C GLU A 21 -6.68 21.80 -8.80
N LYS A 22 -5.60 22.48 -9.21
CA LYS A 22 -5.59 23.89 -9.58
C LYS A 22 -4.85 24.06 -10.91
N PRO A 23 -5.58 24.15 -12.05
CA PRO A 23 -4.98 24.26 -13.38
C PRO A 23 -4.12 25.52 -13.56
N SER A 24 -4.46 26.61 -12.86
CA SER A 24 -3.73 27.88 -12.90
C SER A 24 -2.44 27.89 -12.04
N GLY A 25 -2.04 26.75 -11.48
CA GLY A 25 -0.87 26.61 -10.62
C GLY A 25 0.45 26.43 -11.38
N THR A 26 1.56 26.45 -10.62
CA THR A 26 2.88 26.07 -11.15
C THR A 26 2.86 24.60 -11.59
N ALA A 27 3.45 24.29 -12.75
CA ALA A 27 3.60 22.92 -13.23
C ALA A 27 4.22 22.01 -12.15
N GLY A 28 3.64 20.81 -11.98
CA GLY A 28 4.02 19.85 -10.95
C GLY A 28 3.42 20.12 -9.56
N ARG A 29 2.79 21.29 -9.34
CA ARG A 29 2.07 21.63 -8.09
C ARG A 29 0.58 21.89 -8.32
N THR A 30 0.05 21.49 -9.47
CA THR A 30 -1.36 21.67 -9.81
C THR A 30 -2.23 20.61 -9.16
N ARG A 31 -1.70 19.41 -8.85
CA ARG A 31 -2.40 18.32 -8.15
C ARG A 31 -1.79 18.07 -6.78
N TRP A 32 -2.62 17.88 -5.75
CA TRP A 32 -2.18 17.48 -4.42
C TRP A 32 -3.27 16.69 -3.68
N VAL A 33 -2.85 16.05 -2.59
CA VAL A 33 -3.72 15.29 -1.68
C VAL A 33 -3.71 15.94 -0.30
N GLU A 34 -4.89 16.05 0.32
CA GLU A 34 -5.06 16.31 1.75
C GLU A 34 -5.41 14.98 2.43
N TYR A 35 -4.51 14.47 3.26
CA TYR A 35 -4.74 13.22 3.99
C TYR A 35 -5.84 13.37 5.03
N ALA A 36 -6.66 12.33 5.19
CA ALA A 36 -7.70 12.30 6.21
C ALA A 36 -7.12 12.29 7.63
N ASP A 37 -6.10 11.46 7.86
CA ASP A 37 -5.37 11.41 9.11
C ASP A 37 -4.34 12.55 9.13
N LYS A 38 -4.56 13.54 10.00
CA LYS A 38 -3.67 14.70 10.15
C LYS A 38 -2.49 14.42 11.09
N LYS A 39 -2.56 13.36 11.90
CA LYS A 39 -1.58 13.05 12.94
C LYS A 39 -0.52 12.07 12.45
N TYR A 40 -0.92 11.06 11.67
CA TYR A 40 -0.03 10.03 11.13
C TYR A 40 -0.18 9.88 9.60
N TYR A 41 -0.13 11.01 8.88
CA TYR A 41 -0.15 10.96 7.42
C TYR A 41 1.14 10.34 6.86
N ASN A 42 0.99 9.48 5.86
CA ASN A 42 2.09 8.84 5.15
C ASN A 42 1.82 8.86 3.64
N ALA A 43 2.86 9.08 2.83
CA ALA A 43 2.75 9.08 1.37
C ALA A 43 2.17 7.77 0.81
N SER A 44 2.45 6.65 1.48
CA SER A 44 1.93 5.33 1.10
C SER A 44 0.44 5.13 1.40
N ASN A 45 -0.25 6.08 2.02
CA ASN A 45 -1.70 5.99 2.25
C ASN A 45 -2.52 6.29 0.99
N VAL A 46 -1.90 6.86 -0.05
CA VAL A 46 -2.56 7.08 -1.35
C VAL A 46 -2.73 5.73 -2.05
N PRO A 47 -3.96 5.35 -2.43
CA PRO A 47 -4.19 4.08 -3.07
C PRO A 47 -3.81 4.11 -4.57
N PRO A 48 -3.62 2.95 -5.22
CA PRO A 48 -3.07 2.87 -6.58
C PRO A 48 -3.87 3.67 -7.63
N GLU A 49 -5.20 3.70 -7.50
CA GLU A 49 -6.12 4.42 -8.38
C GLU A 49 -5.91 5.94 -8.34
N TRP A 50 -5.47 6.48 -7.20
CA TRP A 50 -5.16 7.91 -7.06
C TRP A 50 -3.68 8.22 -7.29
N HIS A 51 -2.79 7.24 -7.07
CA HIS A 51 -1.36 7.40 -7.21
C HIS A 51 -0.97 7.80 -8.64
N GLY A 52 -1.54 7.17 -9.66
CA GLY A 52 -1.25 7.51 -11.06
C GLY A 52 -1.64 8.94 -11.42
N TRP A 53 -2.83 9.37 -11.00
CA TRP A 53 -3.35 10.71 -11.24
C TRP A 53 -2.54 11.79 -10.52
N LEU A 54 -2.21 11.55 -9.24
CA LEU A 54 -1.44 12.47 -8.40
C LEU A 54 -0.02 12.71 -8.93
N HIS A 55 0.60 11.66 -9.50
CA HIS A 55 1.95 11.71 -10.06
C HIS A 55 2.01 12.07 -11.54
N TYR A 56 0.91 12.55 -12.15
CA TYR A 56 0.83 12.93 -13.57
C TYR A 56 1.19 11.78 -14.53
N VAL A 57 1.05 10.53 -14.10
CA VAL A 57 1.24 9.35 -14.95
C VAL A 57 0.05 9.16 -15.88
N THR A 58 -1.13 9.53 -15.41
CA THR A 58 -2.38 9.47 -16.18
C THR A 58 -3.29 10.65 -15.80
N ASP A 59 -4.16 11.03 -16.73
CA ASP A 59 -5.23 11.99 -16.51
C ASP A 59 -6.56 11.31 -16.12
N HIS A 60 -6.61 9.98 -16.13
CA HIS A 60 -7.76 9.24 -15.63
C HIS A 60 -7.94 9.47 -14.13
N THR A 61 -9.17 9.75 -13.72
CA THR A 61 -9.51 9.87 -12.31
C THR A 61 -9.56 8.47 -11.67
N ALA A 62 -9.45 8.42 -10.35
CA ALA A 62 -9.51 7.15 -9.62
C ALA A 62 -10.81 6.38 -9.85
N GLU A 63 -11.94 7.06 -10.01
CA GLU A 63 -13.24 6.42 -10.30
C GLU A 63 -13.19 5.64 -11.62
N GLN A 64 -12.54 6.20 -12.66
CA GLN A 64 -12.34 5.53 -13.94
C GLN A 64 -11.39 4.33 -13.83
N LEU A 65 -10.43 4.37 -12.91
CA LEU A 65 -9.46 3.29 -12.69
C LEU A 65 -9.97 2.20 -11.76
N GLU A 66 -10.86 2.51 -10.82
CA GLU A 66 -11.51 1.55 -9.94
C GLU A 66 -12.38 0.56 -10.72
N ASP A 67 -13.05 1.01 -11.79
CA ASP A 67 -13.81 0.12 -12.68
C ASP A 67 -12.93 -0.90 -13.41
N LEU A 68 -11.64 -0.58 -13.61
CA LEU A 68 -10.65 -1.45 -14.24
C LEU A 68 -9.98 -2.42 -13.25
N ARG A 69 -10.27 -2.28 -11.95
CA ARG A 69 -9.63 -3.07 -10.90
C ARG A 69 -10.03 -4.56 -11.04
N PRO A 70 -9.05 -5.49 -11.06
CA PRO A 70 -9.34 -6.90 -11.22
C PRO A 70 -10.09 -7.47 -10.01
N LYS A 71 -11.37 -7.81 -10.19
CA LYS A 71 -12.26 -8.26 -9.10
C LYS A 71 -11.85 -9.59 -8.46
N ARG A 72 -11.18 -10.49 -9.20
CA ARG A 72 -10.86 -11.85 -8.72
C ARG A 72 -9.68 -11.90 -7.74
N TYR A 73 -8.70 -11.02 -7.92
CA TYR A 73 -7.43 -11.07 -7.19
C TYR A 73 -6.94 -9.71 -6.69
N GLY A 74 -7.71 -8.64 -6.92
CA GLY A 74 -7.35 -7.28 -6.52
C GLY A 74 -7.42 -7.10 -5.00
N LEU A 75 -6.26 -7.13 -4.35
CA LEU A 75 -6.12 -6.91 -2.91
C LEU A 75 -6.35 -5.46 -2.53
N GLU A 76 -7.05 -5.21 -1.42
CA GLU A 76 -7.23 -3.86 -0.89
C GLU A 76 -5.89 -3.19 -0.61
N HIS A 77 -5.85 -1.88 -0.82
CA HIS A 77 -4.68 -1.07 -0.52
C HIS A 77 -4.35 -1.17 0.96
N GLN A 78 -3.10 -1.50 1.26
CA GLN A 78 -2.57 -1.49 2.61
C GLN A 78 -1.40 -0.51 2.63
N PRO A 79 -1.42 0.49 3.52
CA PRO A 79 -0.32 1.42 3.63
C PRO A 79 0.94 0.71 4.12
N ASN A 80 2.10 1.32 3.89
CA ASN A 80 3.35 0.75 4.34
C ASN A 80 3.49 0.90 5.86
N ARG A 81 3.44 -0.23 6.58
CA ARG A 81 3.57 -0.32 8.04
C ARG A 81 4.98 -0.66 8.51
N THR A 82 5.99 -0.33 7.70
CA THR A 82 7.39 -0.53 8.09
C THR A 82 7.69 0.21 9.40
N GLY A 83 8.17 -0.52 10.41
CA GLY A 83 8.51 0.03 11.73
C GLY A 83 7.38 0.00 12.77
N GLU A 84 6.19 -0.48 12.44
CA GLU A 84 5.04 -0.58 13.39
C GLU A 84 4.98 -1.92 14.15
N GLY A 85 6.00 -2.76 14.01
CA GLY A 85 6.14 -4.06 14.67
C GLY A 85 6.28 -5.23 13.68
N GLU A 86 7.04 -6.25 14.09
CA GLU A 86 7.42 -7.40 13.25
C GLU A 86 6.19 -8.12 12.65
N GLN A 87 5.07 -8.19 13.36
CA GLN A 87 3.84 -8.81 12.86
C GLN A 87 3.22 -8.12 11.64
N TYR A 88 3.52 -6.84 11.41
CA TYR A 88 3.00 -6.07 10.27
C TYR A 88 4.00 -5.95 9.12
N ILE A 89 5.27 -6.28 9.38
CA ILE A 89 6.35 -6.17 8.41
C ILE A 89 6.47 -7.49 7.65
N TYR A 90 6.77 -7.37 6.36
CA TYR A 90 7.04 -8.56 5.57
C TYR A 90 8.38 -9.19 5.96
N HIS A 91 8.34 -10.47 6.34
CA HIS A 91 9.51 -11.30 6.55
C HIS A 91 9.68 -12.31 5.42
N SER A 92 10.91 -12.42 4.90
CA SER A 92 11.24 -13.45 3.92
C SER A 92 11.06 -14.85 4.53
N LYS A 93 10.83 -15.85 3.67
CA LYS A 93 10.53 -17.22 4.14
C LYS A 93 11.64 -17.86 4.98
N GLY A 94 12.89 -17.38 4.90
CA GLY A 94 13.99 -17.88 5.72
C GLY A 94 14.30 -17.02 6.96
N HIS A 95 13.59 -15.91 7.15
CA HIS A 95 13.84 -14.97 8.24
C HIS A 95 13.42 -15.60 9.59
N VAL A 96 14.23 -15.39 10.63
CA VAL A 96 14.02 -15.99 11.98
C VAL A 96 12.70 -15.55 12.62
N LEU A 97 12.26 -14.32 12.32
CA LEU A 97 10.98 -13.79 12.83
C LEU A 97 9.78 -14.17 11.94
N SER A 98 10.00 -14.88 10.82
CA SER A 98 8.89 -15.36 10.00
C SER A 98 8.17 -16.50 10.72
N PRO A 99 6.84 -16.46 10.88
CA PRO A 99 6.11 -17.51 11.58
C PRO A 99 6.24 -18.88 10.89
N ASN A 100 6.47 -18.88 9.57
CA ASN A 100 6.64 -20.09 8.76
C ASN A 100 8.04 -20.12 8.15
N GLN A 101 9.05 -20.31 8.99
CA GLN A 101 10.43 -20.41 8.54
C GLN A 101 10.62 -21.65 7.65
N ARG A 102 10.91 -21.40 6.39
CA ARG A 102 11.15 -22.39 5.36
C ARG A 102 12.54 -22.97 5.50
N ASP A 103 12.60 -24.30 5.53
CA ASP A 103 13.83 -25.05 5.28
C ASP A 103 14.11 -25.10 3.76
N TRP A 104 15.36 -24.84 3.39
CA TRP A 104 15.85 -24.85 2.01
C TRP A 104 16.63 -26.13 1.67
N SER A 105 16.66 -27.10 2.59
CA SER A 105 17.18 -28.44 2.33
C SER A 105 16.58 -29.01 1.05
N ARG A 106 17.45 -29.43 0.12
CA ARG A 106 17.06 -30.03 -1.16
C ARG A 106 16.96 -31.56 -1.10
N TYR A 107 17.25 -32.11 0.06
CA TYR A 107 17.26 -33.53 0.34
C TYR A 107 16.72 -33.72 1.74
N ASP A 108 16.13 -34.89 1.98
CA ASP A 108 15.76 -35.32 3.31
C ASP A 108 16.93 -36.11 3.92
N PRO A 109 17.53 -35.65 5.03
CA PRO A 109 18.58 -36.42 5.69
C PRO A 109 17.99 -37.71 6.24
N TRP A 110 18.77 -38.80 6.19
CA TRP A 110 18.36 -40.04 6.83
C TRP A 110 18.20 -39.84 8.34
N LYS A 111 17.02 -40.16 8.87
CA LYS A 111 16.71 -40.10 10.30
C LYS A 111 16.75 -41.51 10.87
N LYS A 112 17.54 -41.73 11.92
CA LYS A 112 17.55 -42.99 12.67
C LYS A 112 16.16 -43.20 13.28
N ALA A 113 15.67 -44.43 13.29
CA ALA A 113 14.54 -44.78 14.14
C ALA A 113 14.98 -44.62 15.59
N ASP A 114 14.16 -43.97 16.41
CA ASP A 114 14.37 -43.94 17.85
C ASP A 114 14.37 -45.39 18.36
N ALA A 115 15.38 -45.74 19.17
CA ALA A 115 15.41 -47.04 19.82
C ALA A 115 14.14 -47.17 20.67
N ALA A 116 13.36 -48.23 20.46
CA ALA A 116 12.19 -48.50 21.28
C ALA A 116 12.60 -48.48 22.77
N PRO A 117 11.82 -47.85 23.66
CA PRO A 117 12.13 -47.89 25.09
C PRO A 117 12.20 -49.36 25.52
N MET A 118 13.35 -49.77 26.04
CA MET A 118 13.53 -51.10 26.63
C MET A 118 12.53 -51.24 27.78
N SER A 119 11.63 -52.23 27.68
CA SER A 119 10.65 -52.59 28.71
C SER A 119 11.29 -53.11 29.99
#